data_AF-A0A645H148-F1
#
_entry.id   AF-A0A645H148-F1
#
_cell.length_a   1.000
_cell.length_b   1.000
_cell.length_c   1.000
_cell.angle_alpha   90.00
_cell.angle_beta   90.00
_cell.angle_gamma   90.00
#
_symmetry.space_group_name_H-M   'P 1'
#
loop_
_entity.id
_entity.type
_entity.pdbx_description
1 polymer ?
#
loop_
_entity_poly.entity_id
_entity_poly.type
_entity_poly.pdbx_seq_one_letter_code
_entity_poly.pdbx_strand_id
1 'polypeptide(L)' 'MNCLVLDHKTVIVEASETAQQEQMDKLGMNVIPLPFRDAYAFGGGLHCATADVYREGVCQDYFPHQVEDPTLVSFQEK' A
#
# COMPACT_ATOMS: atom_id res chain seq x y z
N MET A 1 2.95 8.33 -0.74
CA MET A 1 2.01 7.19 -0.66
C MET A 1 2.30 6.42 0.62
N ASN A 2 1.43 6.55 1.63
CA ASN A 2 1.57 5.90 2.93
C ASN A 2 0.16 5.67 3.51
N CYS A 3 -0.43 4.54 3.14
CA CYS A 3 -1.83 4.22 3.37
C CYS A 3 -1.96 2.99 4.26
N LEU A 4 -3.12 2.82 4.91
CA LEU A 4 -3.44 1.59 5.63
C LEU A 4 -4.43 0.76 4.83
N VAL A 5 -4.00 -0.42 4.38
CA VAL A 5 -4.90 -1.41 3.76
C VAL A 5 -5.56 -2.23 4.88
N LEU A 6 -6.88 -2.13 4.99
CA LEU A 6 -7.65 -2.87 6.00
C LEU A 6 -7.86 -4.31 5.56
N ASP A 7 -8.24 -4.49 4.30
CA ASP A 7 -8.46 -5.78 3.65
C ASP A 7 -8.19 -5.66 2.15
N HIS A 8 -8.34 -6.76 1.38
CA HIS A 8 -8.03 -6.80 -0.05
C HIS A 8 -8.90 -5.89 -0.94
N LYS A 9 -9.93 -5.26 -0.37
CA LYS A 9 -10.85 -4.36 -1.06
C LYS A 9 -10.97 -3.00 -0.38
N THR A 10 -10.42 -2.79 0.81
CA THR A 10 -10.60 -1.55 1.57
C THR A 10 -9.26 -0.91 1.91
N VAL A 11 -9.10 0.37 1.58
CA VAL A 11 -7.88 1.16 1.88
C VAL A 11 -8.24 2.49 2.51
N ILE A 12 -7.51 2.87 3.56
CA ILE A 12 -7.57 4.20 4.16
C ILE A 12 -6.50 5.08 3.51
N VAL A 13 -6.94 6.23 2.99
CA VAL A 13 -6.09 7.22 2.31
C VAL A 13 -6.27 8.56 3.02
N GLU A 14 -5.23 9.39 3.02
CA GLU A 14 -5.36 10.73 3.59
C GLU A 14 -6.35 11.58 2.76
N ALA A 15 -7.22 12.31 3.44
CA ALA A 15 -8.38 12.97 2.84
C ALA A 15 -8.04 14.05 1.80
N SER A 16 -6.88 14.73 1.91
CA SER A 16 -6.44 15.73 0.94
C SER A 16 -5.79 15.13 -0.32
N GLU A 17 -5.37 13.86 -0.29
CA GLU A 17 -4.73 13.16 -1.42
C GLU A 17 -5.77 12.63 -2.45
N THR A 18 -6.57 13.53 -3.03
CA THR A 18 -7.72 13.18 -3.89
C THR A 18 -7.35 12.39 -5.15
N ALA A 19 -6.21 12.70 -5.78
CA ALA A 19 -5.73 11.95 -6.95
C ALA A 19 -5.39 10.49 -6.59
N GLN A 20 -4.86 10.25 -5.39
CA GLN A 20 -4.59 8.90 -4.92
C GLN A 20 -5.89 8.15 -4.61
N GLN A 21 -6.87 8.83 -4.00
CA GLN A 21 -8.18 8.24 -3.75
C GLN A 21 -8.85 7.81 -5.06
N GLU A 22 -8.85 8.67 -6.09
CA GLU A 22 -9.41 8.35 -7.41
C GLU A 22 -8.68 7.19 -8.08
N GLN A 23 -7.35 7.11 -7.96
CA GLN A 23 -6.58 5.99 -8.50
C GLN A 23 -6.98 4.67 -7.83
N MET A 24 -7.10 4.65 -6.50
CA MET A 24 -7.46 3.44 -5.74
C MET A 24 -8.90 2.99 -6.05
N ASP A 25 -9.83 3.94 -6.17
CA ASP A 25 -11.22 3.67 -6.57
C ASP A 25 -11.29 3.05 -7.97
N LYS A 26 -10.55 3.60 -8.95
CA LYS A 26 -10.43 3.04 -10.31
C LYS A 26 -9.84 1.62 -10.34
N LEU A 27 -9.01 1.27 -9.36
CA LEU A 27 -8.48 -0.08 -9.17
C LEU A 27 -9.46 -1.02 -8.45
N GLY A 28 -10.66 -0.53 -8.09
CA GLY A 28 -11.72 -1.31 -7.48
C GLY A 28 -11.60 -1.44 -5.96
N MET A 29 -10.89 -0.52 -5.30
CA MET A 29 -10.79 -0.45 -3.85
C MET A 29 -11.88 0.48 -3.30
N ASN A 30 -12.53 0.07 -2.22
CA ASN A 30 -13.30 0.92 -1.33
C ASN A 30 -12.36 1.85 -0.56
N VAL A 31 -12.40 3.15 -0.88
CA VAL A 31 -11.50 4.15 -0.29
C VAL A 31 -12.17 4.84 0.90
N ILE A 32 -11.49 4.79 2.05
CA ILE A 32 -11.89 5.51 3.27
C ILE A 32 -10.98 6.73 3.43
N PRO A 33 -11.47 7.96 3.19
CA PRO A 33 -10.69 9.16 3.44
C PRO A 33 -10.57 9.45 4.94
N LEU A 34 -9.36 9.71 5.42
CA LEU A 34 -9.10 10.14 6.81
C LEU A 34 -8.30 11.45 6.83
N PRO A 35 -8.76 12.52 7.51
CA PRO A 35 -7.98 13.74 7.66
C PRO A 35 -6.81 13.48 8.62
N PHE A 36 -5.62 13.26 8.06
CA PHE A 36 -4.41 12.89 8.81
C PHE A 36 -3.22 13.82 8.54
N ARG A 37 -3.45 14.91 7.79
CA ARG A 37 -2.42 15.88 7.37
C ARG A 37 -1.58 16.42 8.53
N ASP A 38 -2.20 16.71 9.67
CA ASP A 38 -1.53 17.34 10.81
C ASP A 38 -0.44 16.44 11.43
N ALA A 39 -0.57 15.12 11.29
CA ALA A 39 0.41 14.17 11.78
C ALA A 39 1.64 14.02 10.86
N TYR A 40 1.55 14.48 9.60
CA TYR A 40 2.64 14.31 8.62
C TYR A 40 3.93 15.02 9.03
N ALA A 41 3.83 16.13 9.78
CA ALA A 41 5.00 16.85 10.28
C ALA A 41 5.88 15.99 11.21
N PHE A 42 5.32 14.93 11.79
CA PHE A 42 6.05 13.95 12.61
C PHE A 42 6.67 12.81 11.78
N GLY A 43 6.66 12.92 10.45
CA GLY A 43 7.44 12.07 9.55
C GLY A 43 6.76 10.79 9.07
N GLY A 44 5.44 10.65 9.25
CA GLY A 44 4.73 9.43 8.87
C GLY A 44 3.30 9.67 8.35
N GLY A 45 2.85 8.78 7.47
CA GLY A 45 1.44 8.62 7.13
C GLY A 45 0.78 7.49 7.91
N LEU A 46 -0.32 6.96 7.39
CA LEU A 46 -1.17 6.00 8.09
C LEU A 46 -0.46 4.67 8.42
N HIS A 47 0.32 4.12 7.49
CA HIS A 47 1.12 2.91 7.71
C HIS A 47 2.24 3.14 8.72
N CYS A 48 2.91 4.29 8.68
CA CYS A 48 3.95 4.61 9.66
C CYS A 48 3.39 4.80 11.08
N ALA A 49 2.17 5.30 11.19
CA ALA A 49 1.51 5.58 12.47
C ALA A 49 0.78 4.37 13.06
N THR A 50 0.80 3.22 12.40
CA THR A 50 0.07 2.02 12.81
C THR A 50 0.98 0.79 12.85
N ALA A 51 0.56 -0.21 13.63
CA ALA A 51 1.18 -1.53 13.69
C ALA A 51 0.07 -2.58 13.73
N ASP A 52 -0.03 -3.37 12.67
CA ASP A 52 -1.01 -4.44 12.52
C ASP A 52 -0.58 -5.69 13.31
N VAL A 53 -1.02 -5.77 14.56
CA VAL A 53 -0.70 -6.88 15.46
C VAL A 53 -1.42 -8.19 15.13
N TYR A 54 -2.52 -8.12 14.38
CA TYR A 54 -3.31 -9.28 13.97
C TYR A 54 -4.04 -9.02 12.66
N ARG A 55 -4.03 -10.01 11.78
CA ARG A 55 -4.83 -10.09 10.56
C ARG A 55 -5.32 -11.53 10.39
N GLU A 56 -6.55 -11.69 9.90
CA GLU A 56 -7.08 -13.01 9.57
C GLU A 56 -6.43 -13.55 8.29
N GLY A 57 -5.94 -14.79 8.33
CA GLY A 57 -5.29 -15.43 7.19
C GLY A 57 -4.36 -16.56 7.58
N VAL A 58 -3.64 -17.09 6.59
CA VAL A 58 -2.60 -18.10 6.75
C VAL A 58 -1.29 -17.60 6.14
N CYS A 59 -0.16 -18.21 6.50
CA CYS A 59 1.11 -17.90 5.86
C CYS A 59 1.09 -18.44 4.42
N GLN A 60 1.13 -17.54 3.43
CA GLN A 60 1.10 -17.86 2.00
C GLN A 60 2.36 -17.34 1.31
N ASP A 61 2.88 -18.10 0.36
CA ASP A 61 3.91 -17.64 -0.58
C ASP A 61 3.23 -17.07 -1.83
N TYR A 62 3.32 -15.75 -1.98
CA TYR A 62 2.77 -15.04 -3.14
C TYR A 62 3.74 -14.97 -4.33
N PHE A 63 4.98 -15.44 -4.16
CA PHE A 63 6.03 -15.46 -5.19
C PHE A 63 6.70 -16.85 -5.28
N PRO A 64 5.95 -17.93 -5.59
CA PRO A 64 6.46 -19.30 -5.60
C PRO A 64 7.48 -19.59 -6.71
N HIS A 65 7.57 -18.72 -7.72
CA HIS A 65 8.52 -18.82 -8.83
C HIS A 65 9.50 -17.65 -8.76
N GLN A 66 10.67 -17.90 -8.16
CA GLN A 66 11.71 -16.89 -7.98
C GLN A 66 12.73 -16.98 -9.11
N VAL A 67 13.29 -15.82 -9.49
CA VAL A 67 14.45 -15.74 -10.38
C VAL A 67 15.73 -16.02 -9.58
N GLU A 68 16.77 -16.56 -10.24
CA GLU A 68 18.05 -16.89 -9.59
C GLU A 68 18.76 -15.65 -9.03
N ASP A 69 18.68 -14.52 -9.74
CA ASP A 69 19.17 -13.23 -9.28
C ASP A 69 18.10 -12.13 -9.49
N PRO A 70 17.38 -11.71 -8.44
CA PRO A 70 16.35 -10.66 -8.52
C PRO A 70 16.93 -9.26 -8.70
N THR A 71 18.26 -9.11 -8.68
CA THR A 71 18.97 -7.84 -8.87
C THR A 71 19.56 -7.68 -10.26
N LEU A 72 19.59 -8.77 -11.05
CA LEU A 72 20.19 -8.77 -12.39
C LEU A 72 19.29 -8.07 -13.40
N VAL A 73 19.58 -6.79 -13.66
CA VAL A 73 18.99 -6.05 -14.79
C VAL A 73 19.84 -6.33 -16.04
N SER A 74 19.43 -7.29 -16.87
CA SER A 74 20.02 -7.50 -18.18
C SER A 74 19.30 -6.66 -19.23
N PHE A 75 19.98 -5.69 -19.83
CA PHE A 75 19.49 -5.03 -21.03
C PHE A 75 19.70 -6.00 -22.20
N GLN A 76 18.62 -6.57 -22.74
CA GLN A 76 18.72 -7.25 -24.02
C GLN A 76 18.99 -6.18 -25.08
N GLU A 77 20.15 -6.27 -25.74
CA GLU A 77 20.47 -5.44 -26.91
C GLU A 77 19.35 -5.59 -27.94
N LYS A 78 18.64 -4.48 -28.20
CA LYS A 78 17.73 -4.37 -29.34
C LYS A 78 18.51 -3.99 -30.59
#